data_AF-A0A4W4DSC9-F1
#
_entry.id   AF-A0A4W4DSC9-F1
#
_cell.length_a   1.000
_cell.length_b   1.000
_cell.length_c   1.000
_cell.angle_alpha   90.00
_cell.angle_beta   90.00
_cell.angle_gamma   90.00
#
_symmetry.space_group_name_H-M   'P 1'
#
loop_
_entity.id
_entity.type
_entity.pdbx_description
1 polymer ?
#
loop_
_entity_poly.entity_id
_entity_poly.type
_entity_poly.pdbx_seq_one_letter_code
_entity_poly.pdbx_strand_id
1 'polypeptide(L)'
;MGANNSTRRVSLERDENDNVTVVKGIRFSWSCLLVAVDETELRRKISEELQRHLEEERSRNRRELHQWLEKERTQLQAQAHADAQVQGKDWVSRVLPRERAALDDSIHYAALRERINADNEKLRVQVSSMQLEARDRALRKQEAFYREQVAKLEEQSAQVAKVTNENYHKAMDEVNAKFKRYEVSAVCADLQDQIMKCYRENVGKTLLCSRLASLYLQCVSDAKQVTVTTPGLTQNSYEHLTSKFKYY
;
A
#
# COMPACT_ATOMS: atom_id res chain seq x y z
N MET A 1 -41.93 83.40 99.91
CA MET A 1 -41.16 84.62 100.22
C MET A 1 -40.54 85.11 98.93
N GLY A 2 -40.86 86.34 98.54
CA GLY A 2 -40.47 86.93 97.25
C GLY A 2 -39.02 87.39 97.22
N ALA A 3 -38.36 87.17 96.09
CA ALA A 3 -37.11 87.81 95.74
C ALA A 3 -37.22 88.34 94.31
N ASN A 4 -37.64 89.59 94.28
CA ASN A 4 -37.75 90.53 93.19
C ASN A 4 -36.35 90.81 92.65
N ASN A 5 -36.08 90.51 91.37
CA ASN A 5 -34.93 91.10 90.68
C ASN A 5 -35.34 91.67 89.32
N SER A 6 -34.83 92.87 89.09
CA SER A 6 -35.33 93.89 88.19
C SER A 6 -34.81 93.69 86.77
N THR A 7 -35.70 93.41 85.81
CA THR A 7 -35.37 93.42 84.37
C THR A 7 -35.16 94.86 83.89
N ARG A 8 -33.93 95.36 83.90
CA ARG A 8 -33.57 96.63 83.24
C ARG A 8 -33.53 96.41 81.74
N ARG A 9 -34.45 97.07 81.01
CA ARG A 9 -34.40 97.17 79.55
C ARG A 9 -33.29 98.14 79.15
N VAL A 10 -32.41 97.73 78.25
CA VAL A 10 -31.40 98.60 77.63
C VAL A 10 -31.83 98.84 76.19
N SER A 11 -32.05 100.10 75.84
CA SER A 11 -32.36 100.52 74.48
C SER A 11 -31.04 100.73 73.72
N LEU A 12 -30.85 100.03 72.61
CA LEU A 12 -29.79 100.31 71.64
C LEU A 12 -30.34 101.28 70.59
N GLU A 13 -29.68 102.40 70.38
CA GLU A 13 -29.84 103.22 69.18
C GLU A 13 -28.64 102.97 68.26
N ARG A 14 -28.90 102.81 66.95
CA ARG A 14 -27.86 102.75 65.90
C ARG A 14 -27.67 104.15 65.33
N ASP A 15 -26.42 104.53 65.09
CA ASP A 15 -26.10 105.69 64.25
C ASP A 15 -26.16 105.34 62.74
N GLU A 16 -26.08 106.34 61.87
CA GLU A 16 -26.15 106.20 60.41
C GLU A 16 -24.98 105.40 59.79
N ASN A 17 -23.99 104.97 60.59
CA ASN A 17 -22.86 104.14 60.15
C ASN A 17 -22.95 102.70 60.67
N ASP A 18 -24.13 102.24 61.11
CA ASP A 18 -24.41 100.86 61.58
C ASP A 18 -23.54 100.42 62.77
N ASN A 19 -22.92 101.36 63.49
CA ASN A 19 -22.17 101.07 64.71
C ASN A 19 -23.10 101.14 65.93
N VAL A 20 -23.02 100.12 66.78
CA VAL A 20 -23.77 100.06 68.04
C VAL A 20 -23.03 100.84 69.12
N THR A 21 -23.53 102.02 69.51
CA THR A 21 -23.02 102.76 70.67
C THR A 21 -23.80 102.39 71.94
N VAL A 22 -23.15 101.71 72.88
CA VAL A 22 -23.75 101.35 74.17
C VAL A 22 -23.71 102.55 75.12
N VAL A 23 -24.88 103.01 75.58
CA VAL A 23 -25.01 104.08 76.57
C VAL A 23 -24.47 103.61 77.93
N LYS A 24 -23.49 104.36 78.46
CA LYS A 24 -22.81 104.18 79.75
C LYS A 24 -23.78 103.84 80.90
N GLY A 25 -23.55 102.72 81.58
CA GLY A 25 -24.31 102.46 82.82
C GLY A 25 -24.22 101.06 83.42
N ILE A 26 -23.07 100.37 83.36
CA ILE A 26 -22.85 99.15 84.17
C ILE A 26 -21.46 99.23 84.81
N ARG A 27 -21.45 99.32 86.14
CA ARG A 27 -20.24 99.29 86.97
C ARG A 27 -19.89 97.82 87.23
N PHE A 28 -19.04 97.24 86.38
CA PHE A 28 -18.52 95.90 86.60
C PHE A 28 -17.48 95.93 87.72
N SER A 29 -17.73 95.23 88.83
CA SER A 29 -16.67 94.91 89.79
C SER A 29 -15.69 93.95 89.12
N TRP A 30 -14.41 94.27 89.22
CA TRP A 30 -13.23 93.65 88.59
C TRP A 30 -13.00 92.13 88.84
N SER A 31 -14.01 91.38 89.28
CA SER A 31 -13.83 90.01 89.77
C SER A 31 -14.83 88.98 89.23
N CYS A 32 -15.33 89.15 87.99
CA CYS A 32 -16.03 88.06 87.29
C CYS A 32 -15.52 87.90 85.85
N LEU A 33 -15.03 86.68 85.57
CA LEU A 33 -14.65 86.09 84.28
C LEU A 33 -13.24 86.40 83.74
N LEU A 34 -12.23 86.01 84.52
CA LEU A 34 -11.02 85.40 83.98
C LEU A 34 -11.32 83.96 83.56
N VAL A 35 -11.72 83.78 82.32
CA VAL A 35 -11.24 82.65 81.51
C VAL A 35 -10.54 83.31 80.34
N ALA A 36 -9.22 83.43 80.42
CA ALA A 36 -8.41 83.93 79.30
C ALA A 36 -8.46 82.88 78.19
N VAL A 37 -9.39 83.03 77.25
CA VAL A 37 -9.37 82.28 76.00
C VAL A 37 -8.27 82.91 75.14
N ASP A 38 -7.21 82.17 74.87
CA ASP A 38 -6.18 82.57 73.92
C ASP A 38 -6.76 82.47 72.50
N GLU A 39 -7.03 83.64 71.91
CA GLU A 39 -7.62 83.77 70.57
C GLU A 39 -6.75 83.12 69.48
N THR A 40 -5.42 83.10 69.67
CA THR A 40 -4.49 82.54 68.67
C THR A 40 -4.50 81.02 68.67
N GLU A 41 -4.54 80.42 69.87
CA GLU A 41 -4.64 78.97 70.03
C GLU A 41 -6.01 78.44 69.60
N LEU A 42 -7.09 79.21 69.84
CA LEU A 42 -8.43 78.87 69.34
C LEU A 42 -8.48 78.91 67.80
N ARG A 43 -7.91 79.94 67.18
CA ARG A 43 -7.84 80.06 65.71
C ARG A 43 -7.05 78.91 65.08
N ARG A 44 -5.91 78.53 65.67
CA ARG A 44 -5.08 77.39 65.20
C ARG A 44 -5.88 76.08 65.22
N LYS A 45 -6.56 75.79 66.34
CA LYS A 45 -7.41 74.58 66.46
C LYS A 45 -8.54 74.55 65.44
N ILE A 46 -9.20 75.69 65.20
CA ILE A 46 -10.26 75.79 64.18
C ILE A 46 -9.70 75.51 62.79
N SER A 47 -8.53 76.07 62.44
CA SER A 47 -7.89 75.84 61.14
C SER A 47 -7.46 74.38 60.95
N GLU A 48 -6.87 73.75 61.97
CA GLU A 48 -6.47 72.34 61.92
C GLU A 48 -7.66 71.40 61.82
N GLU A 49 -8.73 71.66 62.57
CA GLU A 49 -9.95 70.85 62.54
C GLU A 49 -10.68 70.99 61.20
N LEU A 50 -10.72 72.20 60.63
CA LEU A 50 -11.24 72.43 59.28
C LEU A 50 -10.42 71.69 58.22
N GLN A 51 -9.08 71.73 58.34
CA GLN A 51 -8.20 71.05 57.40
C GLN A 51 -8.34 69.53 57.49
N ARG A 52 -8.45 68.98 58.71
CA ARG A 52 -8.74 67.56 58.95
C ARG A 52 -10.07 67.16 58.33
N HIS A 53 -11.14 67.93 58.58
CA HIS A 53 -12.46 67.66 57.98
C HIS A 53 -12.43 67.70 56.45
N LEU A 54 -11.72 68.66 55.84
CA LEU A 54 -11.58 68.74 54.39
C LEU A 54 -10.83 67.55 53.81
N GLU A 55 -9.79 67.06 54.49
CA GLU A 55 -9.03 65.88 54.08
C GLU A 55 -9.83 64.59 54.26
N GLU A 56 -10.59 64.47 55.34
CA GLU A 56 -11.53 63.38 55.59
C GLU A 56 -12.60 63.32 54.49
N GLU A 57 -13.25 64.45 54.18
CA GLU A 57 -14.25 64.54 53.11
C GLU A 57 -13.64 64.27 51.73
N ARG A 58 -12.44 64.78 51.44
CA ARG A 58 -11.70 64.41 50.20
C ARG A 58 -11.41 62.93 50.14
N SER A 59 -11.01 62.31 51.24
CA SER A 59 -10.74 60.87 51.30
C SER A 59 -12.02 60.06 51.10
N ARG A 60 -13.14 60.54 51.65
CA ARG A 60 -14.46 59.95 51.52
C ARG A 60 -14.95 60.01 50.08
N ASN A 61 -14.93 61.19 49.47
CA ASN A 61 -15.29 61.40 48.07
C ASN A 61 -14.43 60.55 47.12
N ARG A 62 -13.12 60.40 47.37
CA ARG A 62 -12.27 59.49 46.58
C ARG A 62 -12.72 58.03 46.70
N ARG A 63 -13.01 57.55 47.91
CA ARG A 63 -13.47 56.17 48.12
C ARG A 63 -14.82 55.92 47.44
N GLU A 64 -15.76 56.85 47.60
CA GLU A 64 -17.07 56.77 46.96
C GLU A 64 -16.96 56.79 45.43
N LEU A 65 -16.10 57.64 44.88
CA LEU A 65 -15.79 57.67 43.44
C LEU A 65 -15.16 56.35 42.96
N HIS A 66 -14.19 55.81 43.69
CA HIS A 66 -13.57 54.53 43.34
C HIS A 66 -14.58 53.38 43.37
N GLN A 67 -15.42 53.29 44.41
CA GLN A 67 -16.47 52.27 44.49
C GLN A 67 -17.49 52.40 43.35
N TRP A 68 -17.83 53.62 42.96
CA TRP A 68 -18.71 53.87 41.82
C TRP A 68 -18.06 53.42 40.51
N LEU A 69 -16.79 53.81 40.26
CA LEU A 69 -16.06 53.39 39.07
C LEU A 69 -15.89 51.87 38.97
N GLU A 70 -15.65 51.19 40.09
CA GLU A 70 -15.55 49.72 40.11
C GLU A 70 -16.89 49.06 39.76
N LYS A 71 -18.00 49.54 40.33
CA LYS A 71 -19.34 49.05 39.98
C LYS A 71 -19.61 49.24 38.49
N GLU A 72 -19.40 50.44 37.98
CA GLU A 72 -19.60 50.76 36.56
C GLU A 72 -18.73 49.87 35.66
N ARG A 73 -17.44 49.71 36.01
CA ARG A 73 -16.52 48.83 35.28
C ARG A 73 -17.01 47.38 35.25
N THR A 74 -17.45 46.85 36.38
CA THR A 74 -17.95 45.46 36.44
C THR A 74 -19.26 45.28 35.66
N GLN A 75 -20.14 46.29 35.67
CA GLN A 75 -21.37 46.28 34.88
C GLN A 75 -21.08 46.27 33.38
N LEU A 76 -20.19 47.16 32.92
CA LEU A 76 -19.77 47.21 31.51
C LEU A 76 -19.08 45.91 31.08
N GLN A 77 -18.24 45.32 31.93
CA GLN A 77 -17.63 44.01 31.64
C GLN A 77 -18.68 42.90 31.55
N ALA A 78 -19.60 42.83 32.51
CA ALA A 78 -20.67 41.83 32.49
C ALA A 78 -21.57 41.97 31.25
N GLN A 79 -21.91 43.21 30.88
CA GLN A 79 -22.67 43.50 29.67
C GLN A 79 -21.90 43.11 28.41
N ALA A 80 -20.62 43.49 28.29
CA ALA A 80 -19.79 43.11 27.15
C ALA A 80 -19.66 41.58 27.00
N HIS A 81 -19.53 40.85 28.11
CA HIS A 81 -19.51 39.38 28.09
C HIS A 81 -20.87 38.78 27.66
N ALA A 82 -21.98 39.33 28.14
CA ALA A 82 -23.31 38.90 27.73
C ALA A 82 -23.55 39.16 26.24
N ASP A 83 -23.21 40.35 25.75
CA ASP A 83 -23.33 40.74 24.35
C ASP A 83 -22.46 39.85 23.45
N ALA A 84 -21.21 39.61 23.84
CA ALA A 84 -20.32 38.71 23.11
C ALA A 84 -20.86 37.26 23.06
N GLN A 85 -21.46 36.79 24.15
CA GLN A 85 -22.06 35.44 24.20
C GLN A 85 -23.30 35.35 23.28
N VAL A 86 -24.15 36.36 23.26
CA VAL A 86 -25.32 36.41 22.37
C VAL A 86 -24.89 36.49 20.91
N GLN A 87 -23.94 37.37 20.58
CA GLN A 87 -23.39 37.48 19.23
C GLN A 87 -22.73 36.18 18.77
N GLY A 88 -21.97 35.51 19.65
CA GLY A 88 -21.38 34.20 19.37
C GLY A 88 -22.46 33.16 19.05
N LYS A 89 -23.53 33.10 19.85
CA LYS A 89 -24.65 32.17 19.62
C LYS A 89 -25.40 32.48 18.32
N ASP A 90 -25.69 33.74 18.01
CA ASP A 90 -26.36 34.14 16.77
C ASP A 90 -25.49 33.81 15.54
N TRP A 91 -24.20 34.12 15.58
CA TRP A 91 -23.27 33.78 14.51
C TRP A 91 -23.23 32.27 14.25
N VAL A 92 -23.07 31.48 15.31
CA VAL A 92 -23.08 30.01 15.23
C VAL A 92 -24.41 29.50 14.65
N SER A 93 -25.54 30.05 15.08
CA SER A 93 -26.87 29.68 14.57
C SER A 93 -27.06 30.01 13.09
N ARG A 94 -26.39 31.05 12.58
CA ARG A 94 -26.47 31.45 11.15
C ARG A 94 -25.50 30.66 10.27
N VAL A 95 -24.29 30.40 10.75
CA VAL A 95 -23.21 29.83 9.94
C VAL A 95 -23.24 28.30 9.92
N LEU A 96 -23.43 27.64 11.07
CA LEU A 96 -23.39 26.17 11.13
C LEU A 96 -24.36 25.47 10.18
N PRO A 97 -25.64 25.90 10.02
CA PRO A 97 -26.55 25.23 9.09
C PRO A 97 -26.09 25.33 7.64
N ARG A 98 -25.45 26.45 7.25
CA ARG A 98 -24.95 26.67 5.90
C ARG A 98 -23.74 25.78 5.61
N GLU A 99 -22.82 25.66 6.56
CA GLU A 99 -21.67 24.76 6.44
C GLU A 99 -22.11 23.29 6.37
N ARG A 100 -23.10 22.89 7.19
CA ARG A 100 -23.68 21.54 7.12
C ARG A 100 -24.33 21.27 5.78
N ALA A 101 -25.17 22.18 5.29
CA ALA A 101 -25.81 22.01 3.97
C ALA A 101 -24.78 21.92 2.84
N ALA A 102 -23.73 22.74 2.86
CA ALA A 102 -22.66 22.67 1.87
C ALA A 102 -21.89 21.35 1.93
N LEU A 103 -21.65 20.82 3.13
CA LEU A 103 -21.04 19.51 3.32
C LEU A 103 -21.97 18.38 2.85
N ASP A 104 -23.25 18.43 3.19
CA ASP A 104 -24.26 17.45 2.79
C ASP A 104 -24.38 17.41 1.25
N ASP A 105 -24.42 18.58 0.60
CA ASP A 105 -24.40 18.69 -0.86
C ASP A 105 -23.12 18.08 -1.44
N SER A 106 -21.95 18.41 -0.87
CA SER A 106 -20.66 17.85 -1.31
C SER A 106 -20.63 16.32 -1.22
N ILE A 107 -21.08 15.77 -0.09
CA ILE A 107 -21.18 14.32 0.14
C ILE A 107 -22.18 13.70 -0.84
N HIS A 108 -23.33 14.35 -1.07
CA HIS A 108 -24.34 13.88 -2.01
C HIS A 108 -23.79 13.79 -3.44
N TYR A 109 -23.10 14.83 -3.91
CA TYR A 109 -22.46 14.83 -5.23
C TYR A 109 -21.36 13.77 -5.34
N ALA A 110 -20.53 13.60 -4.31
CA ALA A 110 -19.52 12.55 -4.28
C ALA A 110 -20.14 11.15 -4.35
N ALA A 111 -21.18 10.89 -3.56
CA ALA A 111 -21.89 9.61 -3.57
C ALA A 111 -22.56 9.32 -4.93
N LEU A 112 -23.17 10.34 -5.55
CA LEU A 112 -23.77 10.21 -6.88
C LEU A 112 -22.70 9.87 -7.94
N ARG A 113 -21.55 10.57 -7.91
CA ARG A 113 -20.43 10.32 -8.81
C ARG A 113 -19.92 8.89 -8.68
N GLU A 114 -19.75 8.38 -7.46
CA GLU A 114 -19.31 7.01 -7.24
C GLU A 114 -20.32 5.97 -7.73
N ARG A 115 -21.62 6.21 -7.58
CA ARG A 115 -22.65 5.33 -8.16
C ARG A 115 -22.56 5.27 -9.68
N ILE A 116 -22.44 6.42 -10.34
CA ILE A 116 -22.30 6.50 -11.80
C ILE A 116 -21.02 5.79 -12.25
N ASN A 117 -19.91 5.95 -11.53
CA ASN A 117 -18.65 5.26 -11.82
C ASN A 117 -18.80 3.73 -11.68
N ALA A 118 -19.46 3.27 -10.62
CA ALA A 118 -19.70 1.84 -10.40
C ALA A 118 -20.58 1.22 -11.51
N ASP A 119 -21.64 1.91 -11.91
CA ASP A 119 -22.52 1.46 -12.99
C ASP A 119 -21.80 1.44 -14.34
N ASN A 120 -20.99 2.47 -14.62
CA ASN A 120 -20.16 2.52 -15.82
C ASN A 120 -19.14 1.39 -15.85
N GLU A 121 -18.46 1.10 -14.73
CA GLU A 121 -17.50 0.01 -14.66
C GLU A 121 -18.18 -1.35 -14.86
N LYS A 122 -19.36 -1.55 -14.25
CA LYS A 122 -20.16 -2.76 -14.47
C LYS A 122 -20.52 -2.94 -15.95
N LEU A 123 -20.93 -1.87 -16.64
CA LEU A 123 -21.25 -1.91 -18.07
C LEU A 123 -20.00 -2.23 -18.91
N ARG A 124 -18.85 -1.62 -18.59
CA ARG A 124 -17.57 -1.89 -19.27
C ARG A 124 -17.14 -3.35 -19.12
N VAL A 125 -17.25 -3.91 -17.92
CA VAL A 125 -16.95 -5.31 -17.65
C VAL A 125 -17.91 -6.21 -18.43
N GLN A 126 -19.22 -5.91 -18.44
CA GLN A 126 -20.21 -6.70 -19.17
C GLN A 126 -19.94 -6.70 -20.68
N VAL A 127 -19.69 -5.54 -21.28
CA VAL A 127 -19.36 -5.43 -22.71
C VAL A 127 -18.07 -6.18 -23.04
N SER A 128 -17.04 -6.04 -22.20
CA SER A 128 -15.77 -6.74 -22.38
C SER A 128 -15.94 -8.26 -22.29
N SER A 129 -16.75 -8.76 -21.34
CA SER A 129 -17.09 -10.19 -21.22
C SER A 129 -17.74 -10.72 -22.49
N MET A 130 -18.75 -10.01 -23.03
CA MET A 130 -19.41 -10.42 -24.26
C MET A 130 -18.45 -10.46 -25.46
N GLN A 131 -17.53 -9.48 -25.55
CA GLN A 131 -16.51 -9.44 -26.60
C GLN A 131 -15.53 -10.61 -26.48
N LEU A 132 -15.10 -10.93 -25.26
CA LEU A 132 -14.22 -12.07 -25.00
C LEU A 132 -14.90 -13.38 -25.37
N GLU A 133 -16.15 -13.60 -24.99
CA GLU A 133 -16.89 -14.81 -25.39
C GLU A 133 -17.07 -14.92 -26.90
N ALA A 134 -17.27 -13.80 -27.61
CA ALA A 134 -17.34 -13.81 -29.06
C ALA A 134 -15.99 -14.18 -29.70
N ARG A 135 -14.89 -13.63 -29.16
CA ARG A 135 -13.53 -13.96 -29.59
C ARG A 135 -13.16 -15.41 -29.31
N ASP A 136 -13.48 -15.92 -28.13
CA ASP A 136 -13.24 -17.32 -27.75
C ASP A 136 -14.00 -18.28 -28.65
N ARG A 137 -15.26 -17.95 -28.99
CA ARG A 137 -16.03 -18.73 -29.97
C ARG A 137 -15.38 -18.74 -31.36
N ALA A 138 -14.84 -17.61 -31.81
CA ALA A 138 -14.13 -17.55 -33.09
C ALA A 138 -12.82 -18.35 -33.06
N LEU A 139 -12.03 -18.23 -31.99
CA LEU A 139 -10.79 -18.98 -31.80
C LEU A 139 -11.05 -20.49 -31.73
N ARG A 140 -12.08 -20.95 -31.02
CA ARG A 140 -12.44 -22.37 -30.97
C ARG A 140 -12.80 -22.95 -32.35
N LYS A 141 -13.51 -22.18 -33.19
CA LYS A 141 -13.80 -22.61 -34.57
C LYS A 141 -12.53 -22.74 -35.39
N GLN A 142 -11.62 -21.78 -35.25
CA GLN A 142 -10.33 -21.80 -35.93
C GLN A 142 -9.46 -22.97 -35.45
N GLU A 143 -9.39 -23.21 -34.14
CA GLU A 143 -8.67 -24.33 -33.54
C GLU A 143 -9.21 -25.67 -34.05
N ALA A 144 -10.54 -25.86 -34.06
CA ALA A 144 -11.16 -27.07 -34.58
C ALA A 144 -10.81 -27.31 -36.05
N PHE A 145 -10.87 -26.26 -36.89
CA PHE A 145 -10.52 -26.34 -38.30
C PHE A 145 -9.05 -26.76 -38.50
N TYR A 146 -8.10 -26.09 -37.84
CA TYR A 146 -6.68 -26.44 -38.00
C TYR A 146 -6.34 -27.80 -37.39
N ARG A 147 -6.98 -28.18 -36.29
CA ARG A 147 -6.81 -29.51 -35.70
C ARG A 147 -7.24 -30.61 -36.65
N GLU A 148 -8.35 -30.42 -37.37
CA GLU A 148 -8.80 -31.37 -38.40
C GLU A 148 -7.81 -31.46 -39.57
N GLN A 149 -7.27 -30.33 -40.03
CA GLN A 149 -6.25 -30.33 -41.09
C GLN A 149 -4.98 -31.07 -40.66
N VAL A 150 -4.51 -30.83 -39.44
CA VAL A 150 -3.35 -31.53 -38.89
C VAL A 150 -3.61 -33.02 -38.79
N ALA A 151 -4.75 -33.44 -38.23
CA ALA A 151 -5.10 -34.85 -38.11
C ALA A 151 -5.14 -35.57 -39.48
N LYS A 152 -5.69 -34.92 -40.50
CA LYS A 152 -5.70 -35.45 -41.87
C LYS A 152 -4.29 -35.59 -42.46
N LEU A 153 -3.43 -34.60 -42.23
CA LEU A 153 -2.03 -34.65 -42.69
C LEU A 153 -1.24 -35.75 -41.95
N GLU A 154 -1.47 -35.91 -40.65
CA GLU A 154 -0.87 -36.98 -39.85
C GLU A 154 -1.31 -38.36 -40.35
N GLU A 155 -2.60 -38.54 -40.65
CA GLU A 155 -3.12 -39.80 -41.23
C GLU A 155 -2.50 -40.11 -42.59
N GLN A 156 -2.44 -39.11 -43.49
CA GLN A 156 -1.79 -39.27 -44.79
C GLN A 156 -0.31 -39.61 -44.65
N SER A 157 0.40 -38.94 -43.74
CA SER A 157 1.81 -39.21 -43.45
C SER A 157 2.01 -40.63 -42.93
N ALA A 158 1.17 -41.10 -42.00
CA ALA A 158 1.22 -42.45 -41.48
C ALA A 158 0.96 -43.51 -42.58
N GLN A 159 0.00 -43.26 -43.46
CA GLN A 159 -0.30 -44.16 -44.58
C GLN A 159 0.88 -44.23 -45.58
N VAL A 160 1.49 -43.09 -45.90
CA VAL A 160 2.70 -43.05 -46.74
C VAL A 160 3.84 -43.82 -46.06
N ALA A 161 4.11 -43.56 -44.78
CA ALA A 161 5.15 -44.27 -44.04
C ALA A 161 4.95 -45.79 -44.04
N LYS A 162 3.70 -46.25 -43.85
CA LYS A 162 3.34 -47.67 -43.90
C LYS A 162 3.62 -48.27 -45.28
N VAL A 163 3.11 -47.66 -46.35
CA VAL A 163 3.31 -48.16 -47.72
C VAL A 163 4.79 -48.13 -48.11
N THR A 164 5.54 -47.10 -47.71
CA THR A 164 6.98 -47.02 -47.93
C THR A 164 7.72 -48.14 -47.20
N ASN A 165 7.37 -48.41 -45.95
CA ASN A 165 7.97 -49.48 -45.16
C ASN A 165 7.68 -50.86 -45.76
N GLU A 166 6.43 -51.14 -46.15
CA GLU A 166 6.03 -52.37 -46.83
C GLU A 166 6.77 -52.57 -48.16
N ASN A 167 6.85 -51.52 -48.99
CA ASN A 167 7.57 -51.57 -50.27
C ASN A 167 9.08 -51.77 -50.06
N TYR A 168 9.66 -51.13 -49.03
CA TYR A 168 11.06 -51.31 -48.69
C TYR A 168 11.36 -52.75 -48.28
N HIS A 169 10.54 -53.35 -47.40
CA HIS A 169 10.70 -54.74 -47.00
C HIS A 169 10.51 -55.71 -48.17
N LYS A 170 9.50 -55.51 -49.01
CA LYS A 170 9.32 -56.32 -50.23
C LYS A 170 10.53 -56.23 -51.16
N ALA A 171 11.04 -55.02 -51.41
CA ALA A 171 12.23 -54.83 -52.24
C ALA A 171 13.47 -55.51 -51.62
N MET A 172 13.62 -55.45 -50.28
CA MET A 172 14.65 -56.17 -49.55
C MET A 172 14.51 -57.68 -49.72
N ASP A 173 13.31 -58.24 -49.57
CA ASP A 173 13.05 -59.67 -49.74
C ASP A 173 13.28 -60.14 -51.17
N GLU A 174 12.85 -59.36 -52.17
CA GLU A 174 13.11 -59.64 -53.58
C GLU A 174 14.61 -59.65 -53.91
N VAL A 175 15.35 -58.67 -53.40
CA VAL A 175 16.81 -58.64 -53.52
C VAL A 175 17.42 -59.85 -52.81
N ASN A 176 17.00 -60.16 -51.60
CA ASN A 176 17.51 -61.30 -50.84
C ASN A 176 17.15 -62.65 -51.49
N ALA A 177 16.01 -62.75 -52.17
CA ALA A 177 15.61 -63.95 -52.90
C ALA A 177 16.43 -64.14 -54.19
N LYS A 178 16.65 -63.06 -54.95
CA LYS A 178 17.49 -63.08 -56.17
C LYS A 178 18.98 -63.26 -55.84
N PHE A 179 19.41 -62.68 -54.73
CA PHE A 179 20.77 -62.73 -54.21
C PHE A 179 20.82 -63.51 -52.91
N LYS A 180 20.18 -64.70 -52.85
CA LYS A 180 20.46 -65.64 -51.77
C LYS A 180 21.98 -65.80 -51.75
N ARG A 181 22.60 -65.38 -50.65
CA ARG A 181 24.04 -65.54 -50.46
C ARG A 181 24.32 -67.00 -50.76
N TYR A 182 25.23 -67.26 -51.69
CA TYR A 182 25.80 -68.59 -51.87
C TYR A 182 26.05 -69.13 -50.46
N GLU A 183 25.34 -70.20 -50.07
CA GLU A 183 25.75 -70.97 -48.91
C GLU A 183 27.13 -71.51 -49.28
N VAL A 184 28.16 -70.78 -48.85
CA VAL A 184 29.54 -71.24 -48.97
C VAL A 184 29.65 -72.39 -47.97
N SER A 185 29.18 -73.57 -48.39
CA SER A 185 29.43 -74.80 -47.68
C SER A 185 30.94 -74.99 -47.71
N ALA A 186 31.57 -74.95 -46.53
CA ALA A 186 32.99 -75.23 -46.45
C ALA A 186 33.21 -76.67 -46.90
N VAL A 187 33.95 -76.86 -47.99
CA VAL A 187 34.09 -78.14 -48.73
C VAL A 187 34.45 -79.32 -47.82
N CYS A 188 35.19 -79.07 -46.74
CA CYS A 188 35.63 -80.09 -45.79
C CYS A 188 34.98 -79.95 -44.40
N ALA A 189 33.81 -79.29 -44.29
CA ALA A 189 33.13 -79.00 -43.02
C ALA A 189 32.85 -80.26 -42.19
N ASP A 190 32.27 -81.30 -42.81
CA ASP A 190 31.91 -82.54 -42.10
C ASP A 190 33.14 -83.24 -41.52
N LEU A 191 34.25 -83.20 -42.26
CA LEU A 191 35.51 -83.81 -41.87
C LEU A 191 36.22 -82.98 -40.81
N GLN A 192 36.06 -81.65 -40.86
CA GLN A 192 36.45 -80.71 -39.82
C GLN A 192 35.69 -80.97 -38.51
N ASP A 193 34.39 -81.24 -38.57
CA ASP A 193 33.61 -81.55 -37.38
C ASP A 193 34.00 -82.91 -36.77
N GLN A 194 34.23 -83.92 -37.61
CA GLN A 194 34.67 -85.25 -37.17
C GLN A 194 36.05 -85.23 -36.51
N ILE A 195 37.04 -84.52 -37.09
CA ILE A 195 38.37 -84.40 -36.48
C ILE A 195 38.32 -83.61 -35.17
N MET A 196 37.54 -82.52 -35.12
CA MET A 196 37.38 -81.72 -33.91
C MET A 196 36.63 -82.48 -32.81
N LYS A 197 35.70 -83.36 -33.17
CA LYS A 197 35.06 -84.29 -32.23
C LYS A 197 36.06 -85.31 -31.69
N CYS A 198 36.85 -85.95 -32.56
CA CYS A 198 37.86 -86.92 -32.14
C CYS A 198 38.91 -86.33 -31.19
N TYR A 199 39.40 -85.11 -31.45
CA TYR A 199 40.36 -84.45 -30.56
C TYR A 199 39.77 -84.09 -29.19
N ARG A 200 38.48 -83.72 -29.14
CA ARG A 200 37.78 -83.47 -27.88
C ARG A 200 37.62 -84.74 -27.05
N GLU A 201 37.39 -85.88 -27.70
CA GLU A 201 37.24 -87.18 -27.03
C GLU A 201 38.60 -87.81 -26.65
N ASN A 202 39.70 -87.42 -27.31
CA ASN A 202 41.03 -88.01 -27.12
C ASN A 202 42.10 -86.97 -26.74
N VAL A 203 41.81 -86.16 -25.71
CA VAL A 203 42.72 -85.11 -25.22
C VAL A 203 44.07 -85.71 -24.81
N GLY A 204 45.16 -85.16 -25.34
CA GLY A 204 46.53 -85.64 -25.08
C GLY A 204 46.94 -86.91 -25.85
N LYS A 205 46.02 -87.55 -26.58
CA LYS A 205 46.28 -88.75 -27.40
C LYS A 205 45.89 -88.51 -28.87
N THR A 206 46.33 -87.39 -29.42
CA THR A 206 45.93 -86.89 -30.76
C THR A 206 46.31 -87.83 -31.91
N LEU A 207 47.31 -88.70 -31.73
CA LEU A 207 47.70 -89.70 -32.72
C LEU A 207 46.60 -90.72 -33.03
N LEU A 208 45.64 -90.96 -32.13
CA LEU A 208 44.46 -91.81 -32.41
C LEU A 208 43.54 -91.21 -33.48
N CYS A 209 43.57 -89.88 -33.64
CA CYS A 209 42.82 -89.14 -34.65
C CYS A 209 43.61 -88.91 -35.95
N SER A 210 44.83 -89.46 -36.06
CA SER A 210 45.74 -89.26 -37.21
C SER A 210 45.11 -89.62 -38.56
N ARG A 211 44.29 -90.68 -38.59
CA ARG A 211 43.54 -91.07 -39.79
C ARG A 211 42.55 -89.99 -40.24
N LEU A 212 41.76 -89.44 -39.32
CA LEU A 212 40.83 -88.34 -39.61
C LEU A 212 41.57 -87.05 -40.01
N ALA A 213 42.71 -86.77 -39.37
CA ALA A 213 43.57 -85.65 -39.72
C ALA A 213 44.13 -85.76 -41.15
N SER A 214 44.57 -86.95 -41.54
CA SER A 214 45.09 -87.21 -42.88
C SER A 214 44.01 -87.03 -43.95
N LEU A 215 42.80 -87.57 -43.69
CA LEU A 215 41.65 -87.40 -44.58
C LEU A 215 41.25 -85.93 -44.71
N TYR A 216 41.25 -85.17 -43.61
CA TYR A 216 40.94 -83.73 -43.63
C TYR A 216 41.94 -82.95 -44.49
N LEU A 217 43.24 -83.20 -44.28
CA LEU A 217 44.30 -82.56 -45.06
C LEU A 217 44.22 -82.91 -46.55
N GLN A 218 43.87 -84.15 -46.87
CA GLN A 218 43.67 -84.59 -48.26
C GLN A 218 42.48 -83.84 -48.88
N CYS A 219 41.33 -83.77 -48.20
CA CYS A 219 40.18 -82.99 -48.66
C CYS A 219 40.53 -81.52 -48.93
N VAL A 220 41.28 -80.88 -48.03
CA VAL A 220 41.71 -79.48 -48.20
C VAL A 220 42.67 -79.32 -49.38
N SER A 221 43.58 -80.27 -49.58
CA SER A 221 44.51 -80.28 -50.71
C SER A 221 43.76 -80.43 -52.04
N ASP A 222 42.83 -81.36 -52.12
CA ASP A 222 42.06 -81.65 -53.32
C ASP A 222 41.15 -80.45 -53.66
N ALA A 223 40.49 -79.86 -52.66
CA ALA A 223 39.71 -78.64 -52.83
C ALA A 223 40.56 -77.46 -53.35
N LYS A 224 41.79 -77.30 -52.84
CA LYS A 224 42.73 -76.29 -53.33
C LYS A 224 43.13 -76.53 -54.79
N GLN A 225 43.38 -77.78 -55.21
CA GLN A 225 43.75 -78.09 -56.59
C GLN A 225 42.57 -77.91 -57.58
N VAL A 226 41.34 -78.21 -57.16
CA VAL A 226 40.14 -77.99 -57.98
C VAL A 226 39.92 -76.50 -58.24
N THR A 227 40.19 -75.61 -57.28
CA THR A 227 40.07 -74.16 -57.49
C THR A 227 41.11 -73.56 -58.46
N VAL A 228 42.20 -74.27 -58.74
CA VAL A 228 43.28 -73.81 -59.64
C VAL A 228 43.10 -74.31 -61.08
N THR A 229 42.30 -75.37 -61.30
CA THR A 229 42.21 -76.06 -62.60
C THR A 229 40.94 -75.75 -63.41
N THR A 230 39.98 -74.99 -62.87
CA THR A 230 38.80 -74.47 -63.61
C THR A 230 39.06 -73.05 -64.15
N PRO A 231 39.22 -72.84 -65.47
CA PRO A 231 39.31 -71.50 -66.05
C PRO A 231 37.90 -70.90 -66.11
N GLY A 232 37.46 -70.21 -65.06
CA GLY A 232 36.14 -69.58 -65.08
C GLY A 232 35.65 -68.85 -63.82
N LEU A 233 36.34 -68.97 -62.69
CA LEU A 233 36.04 -68.12 -61.53
C LEU A 233 37.30 -67.37 -61.15
N THR A 234 37.41 -66.18 -61.74
CA THR A 234 38.38 -65.17 -61.38
C THR A 234 38.42 -65.01 -59.86
N GLN A 235 39.62 -65.10 -59.30
CA GLN A 235 40.02 -64.32 -58.12
C GLN A 235 39.55 -62.89 -58.33
N ASN A 236 38.38 -62.53 -57.78
CA ASN A 236 37.90 -61.15 -57.64
C ASN A 236 36.62 -61.05 -56.78
N SER A 237 36.53 -61.79 -55.67
CA SER A 237 35.40 -61.66 -54.73
C SER A 237 35.77 -61.40 -53.27
N TYR A 238 37.07 -61.24 -52.95
CA TYR A 238 37.50 -60.90 -51.59
C TYR A 238 37.95 -59.45 -51.37
N GLU A 239 38.04 -58.62 -52.40
CA GLU A 239 38.37 -57.18 -52.24
C GLU A 239 37.19 -56.23 -52.46
N HIS A 240 36.03 -56.71 -52.93
CA HIS A 240 34.91 -55.81 -53.24
C HIS A 240 33.88 -55.63 -52.10
N LEU A 241 34.10 -56.22 -50.93
CA LEU A 241 33.24 -56.05 -49.74
C LEU A 241 33.83 -55.15 -48.65
N THR A 242 35.09 -54.72 -48.75
CA THR A 242 35.74 -53.83 -47.77
C THR A 242 35.80 -52.36 -48.21
N SER A 243 35.42 -52.01 -49.45
CA SER A 243 35.51 -50.64 -49.97
C SER A 243 34.18 -49.85 -49.96
N LYS A 244 33.02 -50.49 -49.76
CA LYS A 244 31.71 -49.80 -49.70
C LYS A 244 31.19 -49.47 -48.28
N PHE A 245 31.95 -49.79 -47.23
CA PHE A 245 31.68 -49.36 -45.85
C PHE A 245 32.71 -48.33 -45.36
N LYS A 246 33.11 -47.39 -46.23
CA LYS A 246 34.01 -46.29 -45.87
C LYS A 246 33.43 -44.89 -46.05
N TYR A 247 32.11 -44.81 -46.27
CA TYR A 247 31.34 -43.59 -46.20
C TYR A 247 29.97 -43.87 -45.56
N TYR A 248 30.01 -44.21 -44.28
CA TYR A 248 29.05 -43.82 -43.23
C TYR A 248 29.83 -43.81 -41.91
#